data_AF-A0A5A7MQV7-F1
#
_entry.id   AF-A0A5A7MQV7-F1
#
_cell.length_a   1.000
_cell.length_b   1.000
_cell.length_c   1.000
_cell.angle_alpha   90.00
_cell.angle_beta   90.00
_cell.angle_gamma   90.00
#
_symmetry.space_group_name_H-M   'P 1'
#
loop_
_entity.id
_entity.type
_entity.pdbx_description
1 polymer ?
#
loop_
_entity_poly.entity_id
_entity_poly.type
_entity_poly.pdbx_seq_one_letter_code
_entity_poly.pdbx_strand_id
1 'polypeptide(L)'
;MQDRLGKHLETVAPGALVVGRGWIETHWPEGRFPTRSDLDAVSRDHRIILVRADGHAAVASSNVLAQSGITADSTPPFGGDILKDETGVPTGMLIDTAMNLVLTGDDQDQSVDRVAVYEKADKVYRSYGWTGLHNMSVLPADVPLLERLSDEGQITLRFIIPLIKRGPRP
;
A
#
# COMPACT_ATOMS: atom_id res chain seq x y z
N MET A 1 14.57 -9.98 -2.32
CA MET A 1 13.54 -9.08 -1.74
C MET A 1 13.95 -8.61 -0.34
N GLN A 2 14.28 -9.54 0.55
CA GLN A 2 14.73 -9.28 1.92
C GLN A 2 15.86 -8.25 2.02
N ASP A 3 16.91 -8.33 1.20
CA ASP A 3 18.01 -7.35 1.21
C ASP A 3 17.55 -5.90 0.96
N ARG A 4 16.62 -5.71 0.02
CA ARG A 4 16.07 -4.38 -0.30
C ARG A 4 15.21 -3.86 0.85
N LEU A 5 14.44 -4.74 1.46
CA LEU A 5 13.63 -4.41 2.63
C LEU A 5 14.56 -4.02 3.79
N GLY A 6 15.56 -4.83 4.13
CA GLY A 6 16.51 -4.57 5.20
C GLY A 6 17.20 -3.21 5.06
N LYS A 7 17.74 -2.90 3.87
CA LYS A 7 18.33 -1.59 3.57
C LYS A 7 17.36 -0.43 3.75
N HIS A 8 16.08 -0.61 3.42
CA HIS A 8 15.09 0.43 3.61
C HIS A 8 14.76 0.63 5.10
N LEU A 9 14.67 -0.46 5.87
CA LEU A 9 14.37 -0.38 7.31
C LEU A 9 15.44 0.37 8.10
N GLU A 10 16.69 0.43 7.64
CA GLU A 10 17.75 1.28 8.24
C GLU A 10 17.42 2.78 8.21
N THR A 11 16.53 3.19 7.31
CA THR A 11 16.12 4.60 7.13
C THR A 11 14.77 4.92 7.80
N VAL A 12 14.14 3.92 8.41
CA VAL A 12 12.79 4.01 8.97
C VAL A 12 12.86 3.79 10.49
N ALA A 13 12.06 4.54 11.24
CA ALA A 13 12.01 4.38 12.68
C ALA A 13 11.37 3.03 13.08
N PRO A 14 11.89 2.35 14.12
CA PRO A 14 11.28 1.13 14.66
C PRO A 14 9.79 1.32 14.96
N GLY A 15 8.96 0.30 14.67
CA GLY A 15 7.50 0.35 14.88
C GLY A 15 6.71 1.04 13.77
N ALA A 16 7.37 1.76 12.86
CA ALA A 16 6.69 2.38 11.73
C ALA A 16 6.05 1.33 10.79
N LEU A 17 4.98 1.75 10.12
CA LEU A 17 4.37 0.98 9.05
C LEU A 17 5.19 1.16 7.77
N VAL A 18 5.61 0.06 7.17
CA VAL A 18 6.36 0.00 5.92
C VAL A 18 5.49 -0.69 4.88
N VAL A 19 4.97 0.11 3.95
CA VAL A 19 4.22 -0.38 2.80
C VAL A 19 5.14 -0.35 1.58
N GLY A 20 5.35 -1.52 0.97
CA GLY A 20 6.12 -1.66 -0.25
C GLY A 20 5.29 -2.28 -1.36
N ARG A 21 5.67 -2.04 -2.62
CA ARG A 21 5.04 -2.68 -3.78
C ARG A 21 6.08 -3.11 -4.81
N GLY A 22 5.73 -4.11 -5.63
CA GLY A 22 6.45 -4.43 -6.86
C GLY A 22 7.30 -5.70 -6.78
N TRP A 23 7.09 -6.54 -5.76
CA TRP A 23 7.71 -7.85 -5.74
C TRP A 23 6.97 -8.80 -6.71
N ILE A 24 7.71 -9.74 -7.30
CA ILE A 24 7.18 -10.79 -8.14
C ILE A 24 8.11 -12.00 -8.04
N GLU A 25 7.54 -13.15 -7.73
CA GLU A 25 8.21 -14.40 -7.36
C GLU A 25 8.55 -15.29 -8.55
N THR A 26 8.07 -14.97 -9.75
CA THR A 26 8.17 -15.81 -10.97
C THR A 26 9.59 -16.25 -11.32
N HIS A 27 10.61 -15.50 -10.89
CA HIS A 27 12.02 -15.79 -11.16
C HIS A 27 12.85 -15.97 -9.88
N TRP A 28 12.20 -16.23 -8.74
CA TRP A 28 12.91 -16.45 -7.49
C TRP A 28 13.39 -17.90 -7.37
N PRO A 29 14.61 -18.16 -6.87
CA PRO A 29 15.14 -19.51 -6.69
C PRO A 29 14.24 -20.42 -5.87
N GLU A 30 13.50 -19.86 -4.91
CA GLU A 30 12.66 -20.59 -3.96
C GLU A 30 11.36 -21.10 -4.59
N GLY A 31 10.92 -20.54 -5.73
CA GLY A 31 9.72 -20.98 -6.45
C GLY A 31 8.43 -20.93 -5.63
N ARG A 32 8.38 -20.11 -4.57
CA ARG A 32 7.24 -19.99 -3.65
C ARG A 32 6.93 -18.53 -3.35
N PHE A 33 5.71 -18.28 -2.87
CA PHE A 33 5.35 -16.98 -2.32
C PHE A 33 6.15 -16.66 -1.04
N PRO A 34 6.42 -15.38 -0.77
CA PRO A 34 6.90 -14.95 0.52
C PRO A 34 5.84 -15.18 1.60
N THR A 35 6.30 -15.35 2.83
CA THR A 35 5.48 -15.56 4.01
C THR A 35 5.79 -14.51 5.07
N ARG A 36 4.93 -14.41 6.09
CA ARG A 36 5.17 -13.59 7.28
C ARG A 36 6.51 -13.91 7.93
N SER A 37 6.93 -15.18 7.90
CA SER A 37 8.23 -15.62 8.44
C SER A 37 9.40 -15.02 7.67
N ASP A 38 9.28 -14.85 6.34
CA ASP A 38 10.31 -14.21 5.52
C ASP A 38 10.45 -12.72 5.83
N LEU A 39 9.36 -12.06 6.27
CA LEU A 39 9.36 -10.66 6.70
C LEU A 39 9.87 -10.51 8.13
N ASP A 40 9.40 -11.37 9.03
CA ASP A 40 9.80 -11.40 10.44
C ASP A 40 11.30 -11.72 10.60
N ALA A 41 11.89 -12.46 9.66
CA ALA A 41 13.32 -12.71 9.61
C ALA A 41 14.14 -11.45 9.30
N VAL A 42 13.55 -10.48 8.59
CA VAL A 42 14.17 -9.18 8.32
C VAL A 42 13.96 -8.23 9.50
N SER A 43 12.74 -8.18 10.05
CA SER A 43 12.42 -7.37 11.22
C SER A 43 11.11 -7.80 11.86
N ARG A 44 11.09 -7.88 13.19
CA ARG A 44 9.86 -8.06 14.00
C ARG A 44 9.30 -6.76 14.58
N ASP A 45 10.10 -5.71 14.60
CA ASP A 45 9.73 -4.44 15.23
C ASP A 45 8.93 -3.54 14.29
N HIS A 46 9.23 -3.60 12.99
CA HIS A 46 8.50 -2.87 11.96
C HIS A 46 7.23 -3.61 11.52
N ARG A 47 6.16 -2.87 11.26
CA ARG A 47 4.93 -3.39 10.65
C ARG A 47 5.11 -3.37 9.14
N ILE A 48 5.14 -4.52 8.48
CA ILE A 48 5.52 -4.62 7.07
C ILE A 48 4.36 -5.19 6.26
N ILE A 49 4.00 -4.50 5.18
CA ILE A 49 3.04 -4.96 4.18
C ILE A 49 3.67 -4.77 2.80
N LEU A 50 3.80 -5.85 2.04
CA LEU A 50 4.36 -5.80 0.70
C LEU A 50 3.34 -6.28 -0.33
N VAL A 51 2.98 -5.41 -1.27
CA VAL A 51 2.03 -5.68 -2.36
C VAL A 51 2.75 -6.21 -3.60
N ARG A 52 2.19 -7.26 -4.21
CA ARG A 52 2.72 -7.87 -5.43
C ARG A 52 2.66 -6.88 -6.59
N ALA A 53 3.50 -7.09 -7.60
CA ALA A 53 3.59 -6.22 -8.77
C ALA A 53 2.25 -6.03 -9.49
N ASP A 54 1.43 -7.07 -9.60
CA ASP A 54 0.11 -7.01 -10.24
C ASP A 54 -0.97 -6.35 -9.37
N GLY A 55 -0.73 -6.19 -8.07
CA GLY A 55 -1.68 -5.58 -7.14
C GLY A 55 -2.77 -6.51 -6.61
N HIS A 56 -2.72 -7.81 -6.91
CA HIS A 56 -3.76 -8.79 -6.50
C HIS A 56 -3.37 -9.66 -5.30
N ALA A 57 -2.18 -9.44 -4.74
CA ALA A 57 -1.73 -10.12 -3.55
C ALA A 57 -0.88 -9.19 -2.67
N ALA A 58 -0.93 -9.41 -1.36
CA ALA A 58 -0.02 -8.80 -0.40
C ALA A 58 0.48 -9.83 0.61
N VAL A 59 1.72 -9.64 1.09
CA VAL A 59 2.26 -10.36 2.23
C VAL A 59 2.42 -9.39 3.41
N ALA A 60 1.91 -9.78 4.58
CA ALA A 60 1.99 -9.01 5.81
C ALA A 60 2.81 -9.73 6.89
N SER A 61 3.56 -8.97 7.69
CA SER A 61 4.35 -9.49 8.82
C SER A 61 3.45 -9.95 9.98
N SER A 62 3.98 -10.75 10.90
CA SER A 62 3.16 -11.36 11.97
C SER A 62 2.51 -10.34 12.89
N ASN A 63 3.18 -9.22 13.17
CA ASN A 63 2.64 -8.13 13.98
C ASN A 63 1.46 -7.42 13.30
N VAL A 64 1.45 -7.30 11.97
CA VAL A 64 0.34 -6.74 11.20
C VAL A 64 -0.86 -7.69 11.24
N LEU A 65 -0.64 -8.98 11.03
CA LEU A 65 -1.72 -9.98 11.11
C LEU A 65 -2.38 -9.99 12.50
N ALA A 66 -1.56 -9.92 13.55
CA ALA A 66 -2.04 -9.85 14.93
C ALA A 66 -2.84 -8.56 15.19
N GLN A 67 -2.38 -7.41 14.70
CA GLN A 67 -3.09 -6.13 14.81
C GLN A 67 -4.44 -6.15 14.07
N SER A 68 -4.50 -6.81 12.92
CA SER A 68 -5.72 -6.97 12.11
C SER A 68 -6.64 -8.10 12.60
N GLY A 69 -6.29 -8.81 13.68
CA GLY A 69 -7.10 -9.90 14.23
C GLY A 69 -7.21 -11.12 13.31
N ILE A 70 -6.25 -11.31 12.41
CA ILE A 70 -6.23 -12.44 11.47
C ILE A 70 -5.66 -13.67 12.19
N THR A 71 -6.46 -14.73 12.28
CA THR A 71 -6.15 -15.98 12.98
C THR A 71 -6.40 -17.18 12.06
N ALA A 72 -6.09 -18.39 12.55
CA ALA A 72 -6.41 -19.64 11.86
C ALA A 72 -7.92 -19.82 11.61
N ASP A 73 -8.76 -19.21 12.43
CA ASP A 73 -10.22 -19.28 12.32
C ASP A 73 -10.80 -18.17 11.44
N SER A 74 -9.98 -17.25 10.93
CA SER A 74 -10.44 -16.17 10.05
C SER A 74 -11.00 -16.74 8.75
N THR A 75 -12.21 -16.29 8.42
CA THR A 75 -12.87 -16.55 7.14
C THR A 75 -12.49 -15.44 6.15
N PRO A 76 -12.04 -15.78 4.93
CA PRO A 76 -11.74 -14.78 3.93
C PRO A 76 -13.02 -14.04 3.50
N PRO A 77 -12.94 -12.72 3.21
CA PRO A 77 -14.07 -11.98 2.66
C PRO A 77 -14.40 -12.47 1.24
N PHE A 78 -15.64 -12.24 0.80
CA PHE A 78 -16.04 -12.56 -0.57
C PHE A 78 -15.12 -11.89 -1.59
N GLY A 79 -14.67 -12.64 -2.59
CA GLY A 79 -13.76 -12.14 -3.62
C GLY A 79 -12.33 -11.93 -3.11
N GLY A 80 -11.89 -12.67 -2.09
CA GLY A 80 -10.52 -12.68 -1.59
C GLY A 80 -10.19 -14.01 -0.93
N ASP A 81 -8.92 -14.19 -0.57
CA ASP A 81 -8.45 -15.39 0.11
C ASP A 81 -7.34 -15.08 1.13
N ILE A 82 -7.25 -15.88 2.19
CA ILE A 82 -6.21 -15.81 3.22
C ILE A 82 -5.46 -17.13 3.16
N LEU A 83 -4.25 -17.14 2.58
CA LEU A 83 -3.51 -18.39 2.42
C LEU A 83 -2.98 -18.89 3.77
N LYS A 84 -3.31 -20.14 4.08
CA LYS A 84 -2.88 -20.85 5.28
C LYS A 84 -1.87 -21.93 4.90
N ASP A 85 -0.96 -22.23 5.81
CA ASP A 85 -0.04 -23.36 5.67
C ASP A 85 -0.75 -24.70 5.95
N GLU A 86 0.00 -25.80 5.88
CA GLU A 86 -0.50 -27.15 6.14
C GLU A 86 -1.07 -27.33 7.57
N THR A 87 -0.68 -26.47 8.50
CA THR A 87 -1.16 -26.48 9.90
C THR A 87 -2.39 -25.61 10.11
N GLY A 88 -2.87 -24.93 9.06
CA GLY A 88 -4.00 -24.01 9.11
C GLY A 88 -3.63 -22.61 9.61
N VAL A 89 -2.34 -22.31 9.80
CA VAL A 89 -1.89 -21.00 10.27
C VAL A 89 -1.76 -20.05 9.08
N PRO A 90 -2.25 -18.80 9.18
CA PRO A 90 -2.09 -17.82 8.11
C PRO A 90 -0.61 -17.60 7.77
N THR A 91 -0.27 -17.76 6.49
CA THR A 91 1.08 -17.53 5.97
C THR A 91 1.42 -16.05 5.88
N GLY A 92 0.42 -15.17 6.02
CA GLY A 92 0.51 -13.73 5.81
C GLY A 92 0.21 -13.28 4.38
N MET A 93 0.00 -14.22 3.46
CA MET A 93 -0.46 -13.93 2.11
C MET A 93 -1.98 -13.68 2.08
N LEU A 94 -2.36 -12.53 1.54
CA LEU A 94 -3.73 -12.05 1.40
C LEU A 94 -4.00 -11.74 -0.06
N ILE A 95 -5.10 -12.25 -0.60
CA ILE A 95 -5.46 -12.16 -2.02
C ILE A 95 -6.69 -11.29 -2.21
N ASP A 96 -6.66 -10.42 -3.21
CA ASP A 96 -7.74 -9.51 -3.62
C ASP A 96 -8.41 -8.83 -2.41
N THR A 97 -9.70 -9.09 -2.16
CA THR A 97 -10.48 -8.42 -1.12
C THR A 97 -9.92 -8.66 0.28
N ALA A 98 -9.21 -9.76 0.52
CA ALA A 98 -8.58 -10.04 1.81
C ALA A 98 -7.43 -9.08 2.13
N MET A 99 -6.83 -8.45 1.12
CA MET A 99 -5.79 -7.43 1.32
C MET A 99 -6.32 -6.25 2.13
N ASN A 100 -7.62 -5.91 2.00
CA ASN A 100 -8.26 -4.81 2.73
C ASN A 100 -8.31 -5.03 4.26
N LEU A 101 -8.06 -6.25 4.74
CA LEU A 101 -7.97 -6.55 6.17
C LEU A 101 -6.71 -5.96 6.82
N VAL A 102 -5.65 -5.76 6.04
CA VAL A 102 -4.36 -5.19 6.52
C VAL A 102 -4.04 -3.87 5.84
N LEU A 103 -4.45 -3.72 4.59
CA LEU A 103 -4.50 -2.45 3.88
C LEU A 103 -5.80 -1.76 4.28
N THR A 104 -5.92 -1.34 5.53
CA THR A 104 -6.88 -0.27 5.84
C THR A 104 -6.44 0.90 4.99
N GLY A 105 -7.17 1.16 3.89
CA GLY A 105 -6.66 1.88 2.72
C GLY A 105 -5.87 3.14 3.06
N ASP A 106 -4.90 3.46 2.20
CA ASP A 106 -4.10 4.70 2.21
C ASP A 106 -4.92 5.98 2.55
N ASP A 107 -6.23 5.91 2.35
CA ASP A 107 -7.29 6.86 2.69
C ASP A 107 -7.46 7.16 4.19
N GLN A 108 -7.08 6.26 5.09
CA GLN A 108 -7.33 6.37 6.53
C GLN A 108 -6.07 6.40 7.40
N ASP A 109 -4.89 6.14 6.84
CA ASP A 109 -3.64 6.31 7.59
C ASP A 109 -3.31 7.80 7.73
N GLN A 110 -3.78 8.39 8.83
CA GLN A 110 -3.51 9.79 9.18
C GLN A 110 -2.03 10.09 9.41
N SER A 111 -1.17 9.07 9.51
CA SER A 111 0.28 9.28 9.63
C SER A 111 0.95 9.61 8.29
N VAL A 112 0.28 9.41 7.16
CA VAL A 112 0.80 9.75 5.84
C VAL A 112 0.72 11.26 5.62
N ASP A 113 1.88 11.90 5.44
CA ASP A 113 1.95 13.29 5.00
C ASP A 113 1.61 13.39 3.50
N ARG A 114 0.32 13.59 3.22
CA ARG A 114 -0.22 13.72 1.86
C ARG A 114 0.34 14.94 1.12
N VAL A 115 0.71 16.01 1.82
CA VAL A 115 1.36 17.17 1.20
C VAL A 115 2.70 16.74 0.63
N ALA A 116 3.54 16.09 1.44
CA ALA A 116 4.84 15.61 1.00
C ALA A 116 4.72 14.60 -0.15
N VAL A 117 3.68 13.76 -0.16
CA VAL A 117 3.41 12.82 -1.27
C VAL A 117 3.14 13.58 -2.57
N TYR A 118 2.24 14.57 -2.56
CA TYR A 118 1.90 15.33 -3.76
C TYR A 118 3.06 16.22 -4.24
N GLU A 119 3.81 16.85 -3.34
CA GLU A 119 5.03 17.60 -3.69
C GLU A 119 6.09 16.71 -4.34
N LYS A 120 6.27 15.50 -3.81
CA LYS A 120 7.22 14.53 -4.38
C LYS A 120 6.76 14.09 -5.76
N ALA A 121 5.47 13.80 -5.93
CA ALA A 121 4.90 13.48 -7.24
C ALA A 121 5.13 14.63 -8.23
N ASP A 122 4.90 15.88 -7.80
CA ASP A 122 5.12 17.06 -8.64
C ASP A 122 6.57 17.12 -9.15
N LYS A 123 7.53 17.03 -8.23
CA LYS A 123 8.97 17.05 -8.54
C LYS A 123 9.35 15.93 -9.51
N VAL A 124 8.89 14.70 -9.27
CA VAL A 124 9.24 13.53 -10.10
C VAL A 124 8.69 13.69 -11.51
N TYR A 125 7.40 13.98 -11.68
CA TYR A 125 6.80 14.06 -13.02
C TYR A 125 7.33 15.25 -13.81
N ARG A 126 7.59 16.39 -13.16
CA ARG A 126 8.24 17.54 -13.81
C ARG A 126 9.66 17.23 -14.26
N SER A 127 10.40 16.40 -13.51
CA SER A 127 11.75 15.99 -13.91
C SER A 127 11.76 15.20 -15.23
N TYR A 128 10.63 14.58 -15.59
CA TYR A 128 10.42 13.94 -16.89
C TYR A 128 9.83 14.88 -17.96
N GLY A 129 9.65 16.17 -17.65
CA GLY A 129 9.09 17.18 -18.55
C GLY A 129 7.56 17.20 -18.64
N TRP A 130 6.86 16.50 -17.75
CA TRP A 130 5.40 16.50 -17.75
C TRP A 130 4.85 17.82 -17.20
N THR A 131 3.78 18.31 -17.83
CA THR A 131 3.13 19.59 -17.47
C THR A 131 1.71 19.42 -16.95
N GLY A 132 1.12 18.24 -17.11
CA GLY A 132 -0.17 17.88 -16.53
C GLY A 132 -0.37 16.37 -16.44
N LEU A 133 -1.31 15.97 -15.60
CA LEU A 133 -1.68 14.57 -15.40
C LEU A 133 -3.18 14.43 -15.14
N HIS A 134 -3.76 13.35 -15.65
CA HIS A 134 -5.10 12.92 -15.27
C HIS A 134 -5.00 11.92 -14.14
N ASN A 135 -5.53 12.26 -12.96
CA ASN A 135 -5.59 11.33 -11.84
C ASN A 135 -7.03 10.81 -11.70
N MET A 136 -7.22 9.55 -12.10
CA MET A 136 -8.55 8.92 -12.20
C MET A 136 -9.07 8.34 -10.88
N SER A 137 -8.26 8.35 -9.81
CA SER A 137 -8.59 7.72 -8.53
C SER A 137 -8.10 8.57 -7.36
N VAL A 138 -8.43 9.87 -7.41
CA VAL A 138 -8.18 10.78 -6.29
C VAL A 138 -9.21 10.54 -5.19
N LEU A 139 -8.72 10.51 -3.95
CA LEU A 139 -9.58 10.44 -2.79
C LEU A 139 -10.41 11.72 -2.67
N PRO A 140 -11.73 11.63 -2.38
CA PRO A 140 -12.55 12.83 -2.23
C PRO A 140 -12.00 13.84 -1.20
N ALA A 141 -11.35 13.33 -0.14
CA ALA A 141 -10.74 14.16 0.90
C ALA A 141 -9.49 14.92 0.42
N ASP A 142 -8.85 14.46 -0.65
CA ASP A 142 -7.62 15.05 -1.18
C ASP A 142 -7.88 16.11 -2.24
N VAL A 143 -9.11 16.22 -2.76
CA VAL A 143 -9.47 17.24 -3.76
C VAL A 143 -9.25 18.66 -3.22
N PRO A 144 -9.77 19.04 -2.03
CA PRO A 144 -9.52 20.39 -1.49
C PRO A 144 -8.04 20.63 -1.15
N LEU A 145 -7.32 19.56 -0.80
CA LEU A 145 -5.88 19.63 -0.55
C LEU A 145 -5.12 19.98 -1.84
N LEU A 146 -5.41 19.28 -2.93
CA LEU A 146 -4.80 19.52 -4.24
C LEU A 146 -5.15 20.89 -4.80
N GLU A 147 -6.41 21.34 -4.64
CA GLU A 147 -6.83 22.71 -5.00
C GLU A 147 -5.97 23.74 -4.26
N ARG A 148 -5.86 23.62 -2.92
CA ARG A 148 -5.05 24.51 -2.10
C ARG A 148 -3.57 24.52 -2.51
N LEU A 149 -2.96 23.34 -2.70
CA LEU A 149 -1.55 23.24 -3.09
C LEU A 149 -1.30 23.86 -4.47
N SER A 150 -2.27 23.76 -5.39
CA SER A 150 -2.21 24.39 -6.71
C SER A 150 -2.34 25.91 -6.61
N ASP A 151 -3.29 26.41 -5.82
CA ASP A 151 -3.53 27.85 -5.65
C ASP A 151 -2.35 28.55 -4.96
N GLU A 152 -1.70 27.88 -4.01
CA GLU A 152 -0.49 28.36 -3.33
C GLU A 152 0.78 28.20 -4.18
N GLY A 153 0.70 27.54 -5.34
CA GLY A 153 1.85 27.28 -6.22
C GLY A 153 2.87 26.28 -5.67
N GLN A 154 2.50 25.50 -4.64
CA GLN A 154 3.36 24.45 -4.07
C GLN A 154 3.50 23.25 -5.01
N ILE A 155 2.44 22.95 -5.77
CA ILE A 155 2.48 22.07 -6.93
C ILE A 155 2.23 22.90 -8.19
N THR A 156 2.90 22.55 -9.27
CA THR A 156 2.85 23.31 -10.53
C THR A 156 2.45 22.44 -11.73
N LEU A 157 2.43 21.12 -11.56
CA LEU A 157 1.73 20.21 -12.47
C LEU A 157 0.24 20.47 -12.45
N ARG A 158 -0.37 20.45 -13.63
CA ARG A 158 -1.82 20.54 -13.77
C ARG A 158 -2.47 19.20 -13.47
N PHE A 159 -3.18 19.09 -12.36
CA PHE A 159 -3.98 17.92 -12.03
C PHE A 159 -5.37 18.04 -12.66
N ILE A 160 -5.75 17.06 -13.48
CA ILE A 160 -7.10 16.93 -14.03
C ILE A 160 -7.75 15.75 -13.33
N ILE A 161 -8.78 16.04 -12.52
CA ILE A 161 -9.45 15.08 -11.66
C ILE A 161 -10.89 14.93 -12.17
N PRO A 162 -11.28 13.77 -12.72
CA PRO A 162 -12.66 13.55 -13.13
C PRO A 162 -13.52 13.33 -11.88
N LEU A 163 -14.45 14.26 -11.64
CA LEU A 163 -15.43 14.15 -10.57
C LEU A 163 -16.81 13.87 -11.16
N ILE A 164 -17.42 12.75 -10.78
CA ILE A 164 -18.81 12.46 -11.10
C ILE A 164 -19.68 13.04 -10.00
N LYS A 165 -20.21 14.24 -10.20
CA LYS A 165 -21.20 14.84 -9.31
C LYS A 165 -22.56 14.21 -9.59
N ARG A 166 -23.03 13.31 -8.72
CA ARG A 166 -24.42 12.84 -8.79
C ARG A 166 -25.35 14.03 -8.54
N GLY A 167 -26.09 14.46 -9.56
CA GLY A 167 -27.20 15.39 -9.39
C GLY A 167 -28.34 14.76 -8.58
N PRO A 168 -29.32 15.54 -8.12
CA PRO A 168 -30.52 14.99 -7.49
C PRO A 168 -31.16 13.97 -8.44
N ARG A 169 -31.45 12.78 -7.92
CA ARG A 169 -32.25 11.79 -8.66
C ARG A 169 -33.70 12.31 -8.72
N PRO A 170 -34.36 12.26 -9.89
CA PRO A 170 -35.79 12.58 -9.99
C PRO A 170 -36.63 11.62 -9.15
#